data_AF-A0A0H3DB33-F1
#
_entry.id   AF-A0A0H3DB33-F1
#
_cell.length_a   1.000
_cell.length_b   1.000
_cell.length_c   1.000
_cell.angle_alpha   90.00
_cell.angle_beta   90.00
_cell.angle_gamma   90.00
#
_symmetry.space_group_name_H-M   'P 1'
#
loop_
_entity.id
_entity.type
_entity.pdbx_description
1 polymer ?
#
loop_
_entity_poly.entity_id
_entity_poly.type
_entity_poly.pdbx_seq_one_letter_code
_entity_poly.pdbx_strand_id
1 'polypeptide(L)'
;MVVVFLLLITYPAITYVQALTAPGAATFTARTADWARQMGAGPIVNALENRYYTRHPPANSAPSADALPVPVPGPPGAAETARDPTRDTGNSPARLAALPGALPGEGVWVPGARAAGGQPADYTTFLSPDLDHASVVAGPAPPSSTPT
;
A
#
# COMPACT_ATOMS: atom_id res chain seq x y z
N MET A 1 -1.87 41.19 24.08
CA MET A 1 -1.87 39.84 24.67
C MET A 1 -3.18 39.09 24.48
N VAL A 2 -4.33 39.64 24.86
CA VAL A 2 -5.63 38.93 24.77
C VAL A 2 -5.93 38.46 23.33
N VAL A 3 -5.78 39.32 22.33
CA VAL A 3 -6.01 38.96 20.91
C VAL A 3 -5.09 37.83 20.45
N VAL A 4 -3.82 37.85 20.85
CA VAL A 4 -2.85 36.79 20.50
C VAL A 4 -3.25 35.47 21.15
N PHE A 5 -3.65 35.50 22.42
CA PHE A 5 -4.18 34.32 23.12
C PHE A 5 -5.43 33.76 22.45
N LEU A 6 -6.36 34.62 22.05
CA LEU A 6 -7.56 34.20 21.32
C LEU A 6 -7.18 33.55 20.00
N LEU A 7 -6.28 34.15 19.21
CA LEU A 7 -5.83 33.55 17.95
C LEU A 7 -5.16 32.20 18.14
N LEU A 8 -4.29 32.06 19.16
CA LEU A 8 -3.61 30.80 19.48
C LEU A 8 -4.56 29.68 19.92
N ILE A 9 -5.77 29.99 20.36
CA ILE A 9 -6.77 29.00 20.79
C ILE A 9 -7.81 28.76 19.70
N THR A 10 -8.36 29.82 19.13
CA THR A 10 -9.47 29.76 18.18
C THR A 10 -9.03 29.14 16.85
N TYR A 11 -7.83 29.46 16.36
CA TYR A 11 -7.32 28.88 15.12
C TYR A 11 -7.15 27.35 15.19
N PRO A 12 -6.45 26.76 16.19
CA PRO A 12 -6.39 25.31 16.32
C PRO A 12 -7.75 24.67 16.59
N ALA A 13 -8.63 25.31 17.37
CA ALA A 13 -9.95 24.75 17.64
C ALA A 13 -10.79 24.60 16.36
N ILE A 14 -10.83 25.62 15.50
CA ILE A 14 -11.58 25.59 14.24
C ILE A 14 -10.98 24.53 13.29
N THR A 15 -9.66 24.54 13.10
CA THR A 15 -9.00 23.60 12.19
C THR A 15 -9.08 22.15 12.67
N TYR A 16 -9.12 21.93 14.00
CA TYR A 16 -9.30 20.60 14.57
C TYR A 16 -10.68 20.04 14.29
N VAL A 17 -11.75 20.84 14.46
CA VAL A 17 -13.11 20.43 14.10
C VAL A 17 -13.18 20.07 12.62
N GLN A 18 -12.60 20.90 11.74
CA GLN A 18 -12.55 20.63 10.31
C GLN A 18 -11.86 19.31 9.99
N ALA A 19 -10.70 19.04 10.61
CA ALA A 19 -9.97 17.79 10.44
C ALA A 19 -10.79 16.57 10.91
N LEU A 20 -11.52 16.70 12.02
CA LEU A 20 -12.38 15.63 12.53
C LEU A 20 -13.62 15.41 11.67
N THR A 21 -14.12 16.42 10.97
CA THR A 21 -15.31 16.31 10.09
C THR A 21 -14.96 16.04 8.62
N ALA A 22 -13.67 15.95 8.29
CA ALA A 22 -13.24 15.69 6.92
C ALA A 22 -13.79 14.34 6.42
N PRO A 23 -14.26 14.26 5.15
CA PRO A 23 -14.75 13.01 4.58
C PRO A 23 -13.61 11.99 4.46
N GLY A 24 -13.89 10.73 4.77
CA GLY A 24 -12.93 9.62 4.61
C GLY A 24 -13.11 8.50 5.63
N ALA A 25 -12.43 7.37 5.40
CA ALA A 25 -12.49 6.20 6.28
C ALA A 25 -11.47 6.24 7.45
N ALA A 26 -10.71 7.33 7.59
CA ALA A 26 -9.73 7.48 8.65
C ALA A 26 -10.38 7.47 10.04
N THR A 27 -9.76 6.76 10.98
CA THR A 27 -10.20 6.71 12.39
C THR A 27 -10.02 8.05 13.07
N PHE A 28 -10.69 8.25 14.21
CA PHE A 28 -10.52 9.45 15.04
C PHE A 28 -9.05 9.71 15.38
N THR A 29 -8.33 8.69 15.84
CA THR A 29 -6.91 8.80 16.20
C THR A 29 -6.04 9.22 15.02
N ALA A 30 -6.28 8.67 13.82
CA ALA A 30 -5.55 9.04 12.61
C ALA A 30 -5.79 10.53 12.25
N ARG A 31 -7.05 10.97 12.26
CA ARG A 31 -7.40 12.38 11.99
C ARG A 31 -6.74 13.34 12.98
N THR A 32 -6.70 12.98 14.27
CA THR A 32 -6.03 13.78 15.30
C THR A 32 -4.52 13.85 15.08
N ALA A 33 -3.88 12.73 14.75
CA ALA A 33 -2.44 12.67 14.48
C ALA A 33 -2.06 13.52 13.26
N ASP A 34 -2.85 13.44 12.18
CA ASP A 34 -2.63 14.21 10.95
C ASP A 34 -2.82 15.71 11.17
N TRP A 35 -3.85 16.09 11.92
CA TRP A 35 -4.05 17.50 12.30
C TRP A 35 -2.89 18.01 13.15
N ALA A 36 -2.46 17.25 14.16
CA ALA A 36 -1.36 17.63 15.03
C ALA A 36 -0.07 17.85 14.23
N ARG A 37 0.20 17.00 13.23
CA ARG A 37 1.32 17.17 12.29
C ARG A 37 1.21 18.46 11.48
N GLN A 38 0.04 18.76 10.93
CA GLN A 38 -0.21 20.00 10.19
C GLN A 38 -0.02 21.26 11.07
N MET A 39 -0.30 21.15 12.38
CA MET A 39 -0.04 22.20 13.37
C MET A 39 1.43 22.28 13.85
N GLY A 40 2.34 21.52 13.24
CA GLY A 40 3.77 21.49 13.59
C GLY A 40 4.11 20.58 14.77
N ALA A 41 3.15 19.86 15.34
CA ALA A 41 3.38 18.94 16.46
C ALA A 41 3.87 17.54 16.02
N GLY A 42 4.35 17.39 14.78
CA GLY A 42 4.84 16.12 14.24
C GLY A 42 5.89 15.40 15.10
N PRO A 43 6.88 16.09 15.70
CA PRO A 43 7.84 15.43 16.59
C PRO A 43 7.19 14.77 17.82
N ILE A 44 6.12 15.35 18.35
CA ILE A 44 5.38 14.80 19.50
C ILE A 44 4.63 13.54 19.08
N VAL A 45 3.97 13.58 17.93
CA VAL A 45 3.25 12.42 17.38
C VAL A 45 4.23 11.27 17.11
N ASN A 46 5.38 11.56 16.48
CA ASN A 46 6.42 10.56 16.22
C ASN A 46 6.97 9.95 17.50
N ALA A 47 7.19 10.75 18.56
CA ALA A 47 7.65 10.23 19.84
C ALA A 47 6.62 9.29 20.50
N LEU A 48 5.33 9.63 20.39
CA LEU A 48 4.25 8.80 20.92
C LEU A 48 4.09 7.50 20.13
N GLU A 49 4.11 7.56 18.80
CA GLU A 49 4.07 6.41 17.91
C GLU A 49 5.28 5.49 18.15
N ASN A 50 6.49 6.05 18.22
CA ASN A 50 7.70 5.27 18.48
C ASN A 50 7.60 4.54 19.84
N ARG A 51 7.14 5.23 20.89
CA ARG A 51 6.92 4.62 22.19
C ARG A 51 5.87 3.51 22.14
N TYR A 52 4.81 3.71 21.37
CA TYR A 52 3.74 2.72 21.20
C TYR A 52 4.27 1.47 20.49
N TYR A 53 4.93 1.63 19.34
CA TYR A 53 5.46 0.52 18.53
C TYR A 53 6.65 -0.19 19.18
N THR A 54 7.42 0.50 20.02
CA THR A 54 8.45 -0.17 20.85
C THR A 54 7.82 -1.18 21.83
N ARG A 55 6.58 -0.94 22.27
CA ARG A 55 5.85 -1.80 23.23
C ARG A 55 4.90 -2.78 22.55
N HIS A 56 4.45 -2.45 21.35
CA HIS A 56 3.53 -3.24 20.53
C HIS A 56 4.17 -3.42 19.15
N PRO A 57 5.26 -4.20 19.06
CA PRO A 57 5.86 -4.49 17.78
C PRO A 57 4.80 -5.16 16.87
N PRO A 58 4.77 -4.82 15.58
CA PRO A 58 3.91 -5.51 14.64
C PRO A 58 4.26 -7.00 14.60
N ALA A 59 3.27 -7.83 14.32
CA ALA A 59 3.51 -9.25 14.11
C ALA A 59 4.49 -9.43 12.94
N ASN A 60 5.47 -10.31 13.12
CA ASN A 60 6.44 -10.66 12.07
C ASN A 60 6.03 -11.91 11.28
N SER A 61 4.76 -12.27 11.34
CA SER A 61 4.22 -13.39 10.56
C SER A 61 3.98 -12.95 9.13
N ALA A 62 4.33 -13.80 8.17
CA ALA A 62 3.91 -13.62 6.78
C ALA A 62 2.39 -13.39 6.70
N PRO A 63 1.92 -12.51 5.79
CA PRO A 63 0.49 -12.32 5.58
C PRO A 63 -0.18 -13.63 5.19
N SER A 64 -1.43 -13.82 5.61
CA SER A 64 -2.24 -14.93 5.12
C SER A 64 -2.29 -14.91 3.60
N ALA A 65 -2.28 -16.08 2.96
CA ALA A 65 -2.35 -16.17 1.50
C ALA A 65 -3.57 -15.44 0.90
N ASP A 66 -4.70 -15.43 1.63
CA ASP A 66 -5.91 -14.72 1.23
C ASP A 66 -5.78 -13.18 1.28
N ALA A 67 -4.79 -12.66 2.02
CA ALA A 67 -4.47 -11.24 2.07
C ALA A 67 -3.52 -10.82 0.94
N LEU A 68 -2.92 -11.78 0.25
CA LEU A 68 -2.08 -11.54 -0.92
C LEU A 68 -2.95 -11.54 -2.18
N PRO A 69 -2.58 -10.77 -3.22
CA PRO A 69 -3.21 -10.87 -4.53
C PRO A 69 -3.10 -12.32 -5.03
N VAL A 70 -4.20 -13.06 -4.99
CA VAL A 70 -4.26 -14.41 -5.54
C VAL A 70 -4.34 -14.27 -7.07
N PRO A 71 -3.48 -14.95 -7.84
CA PRO A 71 -3.68 -15.08 -9.27
C PRO A 71 -5.03 -15.76 -9.49
N VAL A 72 -6.05 -15.00 -9.89
CA VAL A 72 -7.36 -15.57 -10.20
C VAL A 72 -7.15 -16.52 -11.38
N PRO A 73 -7.45 -17.83 -11.25
CA PRO A 73 -7.47 -18.71 -12.40
C PRO A 73 -8.53 -18.15 -13.34
N GLY A 74 -8.11 -17.66 -14.50
CA GLY A 74 -9.06 -17.36 -15.57
C GLY A 74 -9.85 -18.64 -15.91
N PRO A 75 -11.01 -18.49 -16.57
CA PRO A 75 -11.88 -19.61 -16.95
C PRO A 75 -11.08 -20.74 -17.65
N PRO A 76 -11.54 -22.00 -17.57
CA PRO A 76 -10.80 -23.17 -18.05
C PRO A 76 -10.31 -22.94 -19.48
N GLY A 77 -9.00 -22.75 -19.62
CA GLY A 77 -8.36 -22.17 -20.81
C GLY A 77 -7.27 -21.12 -20.48
N ALA A 78 -7.25 -20.58 -19.26
CA ALA A 78 -6.24 -19.62 -18.79
C ALA A 78 -5.12 -20.25 -17.92
N ALA A 79 -5.06 -21.58 -17.82
CA ALA A 79 -4.00 -22.29 -17.12
C ALA A 79 -2.86 -22.67 -18.09
N GLU A 80 -2.29 -21.68 -18.78
CA GLU A 80 -1.11 -21.92 -19.60
C GLU A 80 -0.28 -20.64 -19.72
N THR A 81 0.63 -20.43 -18.76
CA THR A 81 1.96 -19.83 -18.96
C THR A 81 2.73 -19.76 -17.63
N ALA A 82 2.91 -20.92 -16.99
CA ALA A 82 4.03 -21.09 -16.06
C ALA A 82 5.25 -21.74 -16.76
N ARG A 83 5.15 -22.18 -18.02
CA ARG A 83 6.24 -22.82 -18.77
C ARG A 83 6.05 -22.73 -20.30
N ASP A 84 6.31 -21.59 -20.92
CA ASP A 84 6.71 -21.54 -22.34
C ASP A 84 7.39 -20.19 -22.65
N PRO A 85 8.70 -20.14 -22.95
CA PRO A 85 9.38 -18.90 -23.34
C PRO A 85 9.02 -18.41 -24.75
N THR A 86 8.09 -19.07 -25.46
CA THR A 86 7.82 -18.81 -26.88
C THR A 86 6.45 -18.20 -27.20
N ARG A 87 5.67 -17.78 -26.20
CA ARG A 87 4.39 -17.08 -26.42
C ARG A 87 4.28 -15.78 -25.61
N ASP A 88 5.25 -14.91 -25.83
CA ASP A 88 5.17 -13.51 -25.40
C ASP A 88 4.19 -12.76 -26.33
N THR A 89 2.92 -12.68 -25.96
CA THR A 89 2.01 -11.70 -26.57
C THR A 89 2.29 -10.32 -25.97
N GLY A 90 3.51 -9.80 -26.19
CA GLY A 90 4.04 -8.42 -26.10
C GLY A 90 3.60 -7.44 -25.00
N ASN A 91 2.65 -7.78 -24.13
CA ASN A 91 1.93 -6.85 -23.28
C ASN A 91 1.93 -7.28 -21.80
N SER A 92 2.46 -8.46 -21.46
CA SER A 92 2.58 -8.88 -20.07
C SER A 92 3.95 -8.49 -19.51
N PRO A 93 4.04 -7.82 -18.35
CA PRO A 93 5.32 -7.47 -17.75
C PRO A 93 6.15 -8.72 -17.41
N ALA A 94 7.48 -8.60 -17.55
CA ALA A 94 8.42 -9.66 -17.17
C ALA A 94 8.35 -9.96 -15.66
N ARG A 95 8.47 -11.23 -15.29
CA ARG A 95 8.45 -11.67 -13.89
C ARG A 95 9.56 -10.99 -13.08
N LEU A 96 9.24 -10.51 -11.89
CA LEU A 96 10.24 -9.97 -10.97
C LEU A 96 10.96 -11.11 -10.24
N ALA A 97 12.27 -10.95 -10.05
CA ALA A 97 13.05 -11.88 -9.25
C ALA A 97 12.70 -11.73 -7.77
N ALA A 98 12.31 -12.84 -7.13
CA ALA A 98 12.03 -12.87 -5.71
C ALA A 98 13.29 -13.26 -4.91
N LEU A 99 13.37 -12.82 -3.66
CA LEU A 99 14.47 -13.19 -2.75
C LEU A 99 14.39 -14.67 -2.36
N PRO A 100 15.50 -15.31 -1.94
CA PRO A 100 15.45 -16.65 -1.37
C PRO A 100 14.45 -16.70 -0.20
N GLY A 101 13.56 -17.70 -0.14
CA GLY A 101 12.49 -17.76 0.87
C GLY A 101 11.18 -17.08 0.48
N ALA A 102 11.02 -16.71 -0.79
CA ALA A 102 9.82 -16.08 -1.34
C ALA A 102 8.51 -16.83 -1.08
N LEU A 103 7.44 -16.07 -0.90
CA LEU A 103 6.08 -16.56 -0.75
C LEU A 103 5.53 -17.12 -2.08
N PRO A 104 4.56 -18.05 -2.04
CA PRO A 104 3.90 -18.53 -3.26
C PRO A 104 3.26 -17.37 -4.05
N GLY A 105 3.55 -17.26 -5.35
CA GLY A 105 3.01 -16.19 -6.21
C GLY A 105 3.81 -14.88 -6.21
N GLU A 106 4.86 -14.80 -5.40
CA GLU A 106 5.72 -13.61 -5.32
C GLU A 106 6.42 -13.31 -6.66
N GLY A 107 6.43 -12.03 -7.05
CA GLY A 107 6.97 -11.52 -8.31
C GLY A 107 6.19 -11.91 -9.56
N VAL A 108 5.05 -12.62 -9.43
CA VAL A 108 4.15 -12.97 -10.54
C VAL A 108 3.14 -11.85 -10.73
N TRP A 109 3.00 -11.36 -11.96
CA TRP A 109 2.04 -10.31 -12.30
C TRP A 109 0.62 -10.89 -12.43
N VAL A 110 -0.32 -10.29 -11.72
CA VAL A 110 -1.75 -10.58 -11.78
C VAL A 110 -2.43 -9.42 -12.52
N PRO A 111 -3.19 -9.67 -13.59
CA PRO A 111 -3.92 -8.62 -14.30
C PRO A 111 -5.04 -8.04 -13.42
N GLY A 112 -5.14 -6.72 -13.40
CA GLY A 112 -6.18 -5.97 -12.70
C GLY A 112 -7.43 -5.73 -13.53
N ALA A 113 -7.98 -4.53 -13.43
CA ALA A 113 -9.18 -4.13 -14.17
C ALA A 113 -8.96 -4.26 -15.68
N ARG A 114 -10.01 -4.57 -16.43
CA ARG A 114 -9.95 -4.63 -17.90
C ARG A 114 -10.35 -3.30 -18.51
N ALA A 115 -9.60 -2.84 -19.50
CA ALA A 115 -9.98 -1.74 -20.38
C ALA A 115 -11.21 -2.13 -21.22
N ALA A 116 -11.87 -1.14 -21.83
CA ALA A 116 -13.05 -1.33 -22.67
C ALA A 116 -12.83 -2.34 -23.83
N GLY A 117 -11.58 -2.52 -24.27
CA GLY A 117 -11.18 -3.51 -25.29
C GLY A 117 -10.91 -4.93 -24.76
N GLY A 118 -11.20 -5.21 -23.49
CA GLY A 118 -11.03 -6.53 -22.88
C GLY A 118 -9.60 -6.86 -22.42
N GLN A 119 -8.62 -6.02 -22.73
CA GLN A 119 -7.23 -6.16 -22.26
C GLN A 119 -7.08 -5.66 -20.82
N PRO A 120 -6.16 -6.23 -20.01
CA PRO A 120 -5.83 -5.69 -18.70
C PRO A 120 -5.35 -4.24 -18.80
N ALA A 121 -5.93 -3.35 -17.99
CA ALA A 121 -5.56 -1.94 -17.89
C ALA A 121 -4.40 -1.73 -16.90
N ASP A 122 -4.27 -2.63 -15.93
CA ASP A 122 -3.22 -2.62 -14.92
C ASP A 122 -2.75 -4.05 -14.60
N TYR A 123 -1.54 -4.15 -14.09
CA TYR A 123 -0.98 -5.38 -13.54
C TYR A 123 -0.43 -5.08 -12.15
N THR A 124 -0.67 -5.99 -11.22
CA THR A 124 -0.16 -5.89 -9.85
C THR A 124 0.64 -7.14 -9.52
N THR A 125 1.68 -6.99 -8.71
CA THR A 125 2.43 -8.10 -8.13
C THR A 125 2.83 -7.73 -6.73
N PHE A 126 3.43 -8.65 -6.01
CA PHE A 126 3.90 -8.42 -4.66
C PHE A 126 5.27 -9.04 -4.44
N LEU A 127 6.04 -8.42 -3.54
CA LEU A 127 7.39 -8.83 -3.15
C LEU A 127 7.55 -8.69 -1.64
N SER A 128 8.29 -9.60 -1.03
CA SER A 128 8.75 -9.52 0.36
C SER A 128 10.12 -8.85 0.34
N PRO A 129 10.28 -7.61 0.82
CA PRO A 129 11.54 -6.88 0.70
C PRO A 129 12.61 -7.39 1.68
N ASP A 130 12.19 -7.99 2.79
CA ASP A 130 13.06 -8.52 3.85
C ASP A 130 12.39 -9.73 4.54
N LEU A 131 13.16 -10.80 4.74
CA LEU A 131 12.71 -12.01 5.43
C LEU A 131 12.59 -11.81 6.94
N ASP A 132 13.39 -10.92 7.52
CA ASP A 132 13.36 -10.60 8.95
C ASP A 132 12.13 -9.74 9.30
N HIS A 133 11.42 -9.23 8.30
CA HIS A 133 10.19 -8.44 8.42
C HIS A 133 9.09 -9.00 7.50
N ALA A 134 8.81 -10.29 7.63
CA ALA A 134 7.95 -11.06 6.71
C ALA A 134 6.52 -10.53 6.58
N SER A 135 6.04 -9.68 7.50
CA SER A 135 4.74 -9.02 7.40
C SER A 135 4.69 -7.85 6.41
N VAL A 136 5.84 -7.39 5.90
CA VAL A 136 5.92 -6.31 4.93
C VAL A 136 5.88 -6.89 3.53
N VAL A 137 4.96 -6.38 2.71
CA VAL A 137 4.82 -6.77 1.31
C VAL A 137 4.73 -5.50 0.46
N ALA A 138 5.53 -5.41 -0.59
CA ALA A 138 5.57 -4.29 -1.51
C ALA A 138 4.86 -4.64 -2.82
N GLY A 139 4.00 -3.73 -3.31
CA GLY A 139 3.36 -3.84 -4.62
C GLY A 139 4.03 -2.92 -5.64
N PRO A 140 4.98 -3.40 -6.48
CA PRO A 140 5.62 -2.56 -7.48
C PRO A 140 4.68 -2.32 -8.66
N ALA A 141 4.71 -1.09 -9.20
CA ALA A 141 4.05 -0.77 -10.45
C ALA A 141 4.85 -1.36 -11.64
N PRO A 142 4.18 -1.82 -12.71
CA PRO A 142 4.87 -2.28 -13.91
C PRO A 142 5.63 -1.11 -14.56
N PRO A 143 6.74 -1.39 -15.28
CA PRO A 143 7.39 -0.36 -16.08
C PRO A 143 6.39 0.21 -17.10
N SER A 144 6.32 1.54 -17.21
CA SER A 144 5.47 2.21 -18.21
C SER A 144 5.92 1.81 -19.61
N SER A 145 5.07 1.15 -20.38
CA SER A 145 5.29 0.96 -21.81
C SER A 145 5.11 2.31 -22.49
N THR A 146 6.22 2.96 -22.84
CA THR A 146 6.19 4.16 -23.68
C THR A 146 5.56 3.78 -25.03
N PRO A 147 4.46 4.41 -25.46
CA PRO A 147 3.96 4.19 -26.81
C PRO A 147 4.95 4.79 -27.81
N THR A 148 5.52 3.95 -28.67
CA THR A 148 6.26 4.35 -29.89
C THR A 148 5.31 4.63 -31.03
#